data_AF-A0A368XEP4-F1
#
_entry.id   AF-A0A368XEP4-F1
#
_cell.length_a   1.000
_cell.length_b   1.000
_cell.length_c   1.000
_cell.angle_alpha   90.00
_cell.angle_beta   90.00
_cell.angle_gamma   90.00
#
_symmetry.space_group_name_H-M   'P 1'
#
loop_
_entity.id
_entity.type
_entity.pdbx_description
1 polymer ?
#
loop_
_entity_poly.entity_id
_entity_poly.type
_entity_poly.pdbx_seq_one_letter_code
_entity_poly.pdbx_strand_id
1 'polypeptide(L)' 'MASPDKKAFALRIDPALWEEVERLAAQELRSVNAQVEFLLREALARRGRLPAPVGAKKAARK' A
#
# COMPACT_ATOMS: atom_id res chain seq x y z
N MET A 1 11.90 -12.42 2.97
CA MET A 1 12.35 -12.03 1.61
C MET A 1 11.76 -10.66 1.28
N ALA A 2 12.59 -9.61 1.22
CA ALA A 2 12.12 -8.29 0.79
C ALA A 2 11.65 -8.38 -0.67
N SER A 3 10.43 -7.93 -0.96
CA SER A 3 9.96 -7.86 -2.35
C SER A 3 10.84 -6.85 -3.10
N PRO A 4 11.57 -7.26 -4.15
CA PRO A 4 12.60 -6.43 -4.80
C PRO A 4 12.08 -5.12 -5.39
N ASP A 5 10.77 -4.97 -5.55
CA ASP A 5 10.13 -3.77 -6.09
C ASP A 5 9.42 -2.90 -5.03
N LYS A 6 9.48 -3.26 -3.73
CA LYS A 6 8.81 -2.51 -2.65
C LYS A 6 9.78 -1.63 -1.89
N LYS A 7 9.46 -0.34 -1.80
CA LYS A 7 10.23 0.62 -0.99
C LYS A 7 9.96 0.40 0.50
N ALA A 8 10.99 0.07 1.26
CA ALA A 8 10.94 0.10 2.72
C ALA A 8 11.01 1.55 3.22
N PHE A 9 10.14 1.91 4.17
CA PHE A 9 10.06 3.25 4.74
C PHE A 9 9.69 3.16 6.23
N ALA A 10 10.37 3.94 7.07
CA ALA A 10 10.03 4.07 8.48
C ALA A 10 8.82 5.01 8.63
N LEU A 11 7.65 4.43 8.92
CA LEU A 11 6.40 5.16 9.11
C LEU A 11 6.29 5.66 10.55
N ARG A 12 6.17 6.98 10.73
CA ARG A 12 5.74 7.57 12.00
C ARG A 12 4.22 7.63 12.00
N ILE A 13 3.60 6.84 12.85
CA ILE A 13 2.14 6.70 12.95
C ILE A 13 1.74 6.70 14.43
N ASP A 14 0.54 7.22 14.69
CA ASP A 14 -0.09 7.12 16.01
C ASP A 14 -0.31 5.64 16.38
N PRO A 15 0.08 5.17 17.58
CA PRO A 15 -0.12 3.78 17.99
C PRO A 15 -1.58 3.32 17.96
N ALA A 16 -2.53 4.15 18.37
CA ALA A 16 -3.95 3.77 18.37
C ALA A 16 -4.49 3.63 16.94
N LEU A 17 -4.01 4.47 16.01
CA LEU A 17 -4.33 4.30 14.60
C LEU A 17 -3.73 3.00 14.03
N TRP A 18 -2.53 2.64 14.46
CA TRP A 18 -1.88 1.41 14.02
C TRP A 18 -2.65 0.17 14.47
N GLU A 19 -3.13 0.13 15.72
CA GLU A 19 -3.95 -0.98 16.24
C GLU A 19 -5.22 -1.20 15.41
N GLU A 20 -5.89 -0.13 14.99
CA GLU A 20 -7.08 -0.26 14.16
C GLU A 20 -6.76 -0.74 12.73
N VAL A 21 -5.60 -0.38 12.17
CA VAL A 21 -5.12 -0.94 10.91
C VAL A 21 -4.80 -2.42 11.04
N GLU A 22 -4.19 -2.85 12.15
CA GLU A 22 -3.92 -4.26 12.43
C GLU A 22 -5.21 -5.07 12.57
N ARG A 23 -6.20 -4.54 13.31
CA ARG A 23 -7.52 -5.15 13.47
C ARG A 23 -8.23 -5.32 12.12
N LEU A 24 -8.22 -4.28 11.29
CA LEU A 24 -8.82 -4.32 9.95
C LEU A 24 -8.10 -5.34 9.05
N ALA A 25 -6.77 -5.36 9.07
CA ALA A 25 -5.99 -6.33 8.31
C ALA A 25 -6.32 -7.77 8.71
N ALA A 26 -6.48 -8.04 10.02
CA ALA A 26 -6.87 -9.35 10.52
C ALA A 26 -8.27 -9.76 10.06
N GLN A 27 -9.24 -8.82 10.06
CA GLN A 27 -10.59 -9.07 9.58
C GLN A 27 -10.63 -9.39 8.07
N GLU A 28 -9.78 -8.75 7.27
CA GLU A 28 -9.67 -8.99 5.82
C GLU A 28 -8.74 -10.16 5.45
N LEU A 29 -8.21 -10.91 6.44
CA LEU A 29 -7.22 -11.99 6.22
C LEU A 29 -6.00 -11.52 5.40
N ARG A 30 -5.55 -10.30 5.66
CA ARG A 30 -4.47 -9.64 4.94
C ARG A 30 -3.30 -9.34 5.88
N SER A 31 -2.08 -9.31 5.35
CA SER A 31 -0.96 -8.76 6.12
C SER A 31 -1.13 -7.25 6.32
N VAL A 32 -0.66 -6.75 7.45
CA VAL A 32 -0.73 -5.31 7.80
C VAL A 32 -0.10 -4.44 6.71
N ASN A 33 1.06 -4.85 6.18
CA ASN A 33 1.73 -4.12 5.09
C ASN A 33 0.88 -4.07 3.80
N ALA A 34 0.18 -5.15 3.46
CA ALA A 34 -0.71 -5.14 2.31
C ALA A 34 -1.98 -4.32 2.57
N GLN A 35 -2.46 -4.24 3.82
CA GLN A 35 -3.58 -3.37 4.20
C GLN A 35 -3.21 -1.90 4.08
N VAL A 36 -2.03 -1.52 4.57
CA VAL A 36 -1.47 -0.17 4.40
C VAL A 36 -1.36 0.20 2.92
N GLU A 37 -0.84 -0.71 2.09
CA GLU A 37 -0.75 -0.46 0.63
C GLU A 37 -2.13 -0.28 0.00
N PHE A 38 -3.12 -1.10 0.38
CA PHE A 38 -4.49 -1.00 -0.12
C PHE A 38 -5.12 0.36 0.25
N LEU A 39 -5.08 0.74 1.53
CA LEU A 39 -5.62 2.01 2.02
C LEU A 39 -4.98 3.21 1.33
N LEU A 40 -3.65 3.19 1.12
CA LEU A 40 -2.95 4.25 0.41
C LEU A 40 -3.37 4.35 -1.06
N ARG A 41 -3.52 3.21 -1.76
CA ARG A 41 -4.01 3.20 -3.15
C ARG A 41 -5.43 3.71 -3.23
N GLU A 42 -6.30 3.30 -2.32
CA GLU A 42 -7.68 3.74 -2.27
C GLU A 42 -7.77 5.26 -2.03
N ALA A 43 -7.01 5.78 -1.06
CA ALA A 43 -6.95 7.21 -0.77
C ALA A 43 -6.44 8.03 -1.96
N LEU A 44 -5.44 7.54 -2.71
CA LEU A 44 -4.94 8.18 -3.92
C LEU A 44 -5.97 8.10 -5.07
N ALA A 45 -6.66 6.99 -5.23
CA ALA A 45 -7.72 6.81 -6.23
C ALA A 45 -8.87 7.80 -6.01
N ARG A 46 -9.34 7.94 -4.75
CA ARG A 46 -10.37 8.93 -4.37
C ARG A 46 -9.95 10.37 -4.70
N ARG A 47 -8.65 10.65 -4.77
CA ARG A 47 -8.08 11.96 -5.13
C ARG A 47 -7.72 12.09 -6.62
N GLY A 48 -7.99 11.09 -7.44
CA GLY A 48 -7.59 11.07 -8.86
C GLY A 48 -6.08 11.02 -9.09
N ARG A 49 -5.31 10.50 -8.11
CA ARG A 49 -3.84 10.44 -8.12
C ARG A 49 -3.30 9.01 -8.18
N LEU A 50 -4.14 8.03 -8.51
CA LEU A 50 -3.70 6.63 -8.56
C LEU A 50 -2.60 6.47 -9.62
N PRO A 51 -1.41 5.94 -9.26
CA PRO A 51 -0.36 5.72 -10.23
C PRO A 51 -0.78 4.64 -11.24
N ALA A 52 -0.42 4.84 -12.50
CA ALA A 52 -0.61 3.83 -13.55
C ALA A 52 0.04 2.49 -13.11
N PRO A 53 -0.53 1.33 -13.51
CA PRO A 53 0.01 0.03 -13.15
C PRO A 53 1.50 -0.04 -13.47
N VAL A 54 2.28 -0.53 -12.50
CA VAL A 54 3.73 -0.76 -12.63
C VAL A 54 3.94 -1.87 -13.66
N GLY A 55 3.90 -1.51 -14.94
CA GLY A 55 3.91 -2.42 -16.09
C GLY A 55 3.61 -1.72 -17.40
N ALA A 56 2.71 -0.74 -17.40
CA ALA A 56 2.35 0.03 -18.60
C ALA A 56 3.52 0.87 -19.15
N LYS A 57 4.43 1.34 -18.28
CA LYS A 57 5.60 2.13 -18.70
C LYS A 57 6.77 1.30 -19.26
N LYS A 58 6.81 -0.02 -19.04
CA LYS A 58 7.84 -0.90 -19.64
C LYS A 58 7.48 -1.30 -21.08
N ALA A 59 6.19 -1.38 -21.42
CA ALA A 59 5.72 -1.70 -22.77
C ALA A 59 5.89 -0.55 -23.79
N ALA A 60 5.88 0.70 -23.33
CA ALA A 60 6.02 1.88 -24.20
C ALA A 60 7.49 2.27 -24.53
N ARG A 61 8.47 1.47 -24.09
CA ARG A 61 9.91 1.72 -24.32
C ARG A 61 10.60 0.59 -25.11
N LYS A 62 9.83 -0.26 -25.80
CA LYS A 62 10.37 -1.32 -26.66
C LYS A 62 10.02 -1.08 -28.11
#